data_AF-A0A497R0D7-F1
#
_entry.id   AF-A0A497R0D7-F1
#
_cell.length_a   1.000
_cell.length_b   1.000
_cell.length_c   1.000
_cell.angle_alpha   90.00
_cell.angle_beta   90.00
_cell.angle_gamma   90.00
#
_symmetry.space_group_name_H-M   'P 1'
#
loop_
_entity.id
_entity.type
_entity.pdbx_description
1 polymer ?
#
loop_
_entity_poly.entity_id
_entity_poly.type
_entity_poly.pdbx_seq_one_letter_code
_entity_poly.pdbx_strand_id
1 'polypeptide(L)'
;MAELKINLETKEKVIFAHSVDLLGCYAYADSKSAAIDGILKDSKEYCEWLQKLELSPELKLIIKELLKGITDVNIIEEVKMLPESSNIQEHSTLFNSEREELSQETFETYLSIINKLPEELMRIIFQLTNEELERKGLEEQESIKDELKALYQTEIDLMKKFGEEVERKFYEIINLTRDELESLSILERVVKVRQGAIALLRQYFSQLQQEVRISPEGEANVPGEEWSLKKILRIFIEHEREKIKKIAELVDSLERSNEQLTA
;
A
#
# COMPACT_ATOMS: atom_id res chain seq x y z
N MET A 1 16.44 -21.76 -10.43
CA MET A 1 16.94 -21.10 -9.21
C MET A 1 16.49 -19.67 -9.34
N ALA A 2 15.63 -19.20 -8.41
CA ALA A 2 15.01 -17.89 -8.51
C ALA A 2 15.86 -16.86 -7.77
N GLU A 3 16.08 -15.73 -8.41
CA GLU A 3 16.70 -14.53 -7.83
C GLU A 3 15.58 -13.55 -7.48
N LEU A 4 15.58 -13.01 -6.26
CA LEU A 4 14.67 -11.93 -5.86
C LEU A 4 15.39 -10.58 -6.03
N LYS A 5 14.89 -9.73 -6.92
CA LYS A 5 15.39 -8.37 -7.08
C LYS A 5 14.73 -7.45 -6.05
N ILE A 6 15.55 -6.70 -5.31
CA ILE A 6 15.06 -5.76 -4.30
C ILE A 6 15.70 -4.38 -4.44
N ASN A 7 14.92 -3.37 -4.07
CA ASN A 7 15.40 -2.03 -3.75
C ASN A 7 15.54 -1.89 -2.24
N LEU A 8 16.59 -1.20 -1.79
CA LEU A 8 16.78 -0.84 -0.39
C LEU A 8 16.62 0.66 -0.18
N GLU A 9 15.87 1.02 0.86
CA GLU A 9 15.73 2.39 1.32
C GLU A 9 16.08 2.47 2.80
N THR A 10 17.02 3.33 3.16
CA THR A 10 17.33 3.61 4.57
C THR A 10 16.69 4.94 4.97
N LYS A 11 15.79 4.90 5.96
CA LYS A 11 15.24 6.07 6.62
C LYS A 11 15.61 6.04 8.09
N GLU A 12 16.41 7.02 8.52
CA GLU A 12 16.97 7.08 9.87
C GLU A 12 17.69 5.77 10.28
N LYS A 13 17.07 4.99 11.17
CA LYS A 13 17.57 3.71 11.69
C LYS A 13 16.80 2.51 11.16
N VAL A 14 15.87 2.71 10.22
CA VAL A 14 15.05 1.67 9.62
C VAL A 14 15.47 1.47 8.16
N ILE A 15 15.64 0.22 7.78
CA ILE A 15 15.96 -0.21 6.42
C ILE A 15 14.74 -0.93 5.88
N PHE A 16 14.23 -0.42 4.76
CA PHE A 16 13.14 -1.01 3.99
C PHE A 16 13.72 -1.78 2.80
N ALA A 17 13.21 -2.97 2.57
CA ALA A 17 13.49 -3.79 1.40
C ALA A 17 12.20 -3.97 0.60
N HIS A 18 12.20 -3.52 -0.64
CA HIS A 18 11.04 -3.55 -1.54
C HIS A 18 11.31 -4.51 -2.69
N SER A 19 10.41 -5.45 -2.96
CA SER A 19 10.52 -6.29 -4.15
C SER A 19 10.28 -5.48 -5.41
N VAL A 20 11.12 -5.69 -6.41
CA VAL A 20 11.00 -5.05 -7.73
C VAL A 20 9.95 -5.77 -8.59
N ASP A 21 9.92 -7.09 -8.49
CA ASP A 21 9.09 -7.97 -9.32
C ASP A 21 7.70 -8.23 -8.68
N LEU A 22 7.57 -8.05 -7.36
CA LEU A 22 6.32 -8.20 -6.61
C LEU A 22 5.88 -6.84 -6.04
N LEU A 23 5.21 -6.02 -6.86
CA LEU A 23 4.77 -4.70 -6.42
C LEU A 23 3.93 -4.77 -5.14
N GLY A 24 4.32 -3.99 -4.12
CA GLY A 24 3.67 -3.98 -2.82
C GLY A 24 4.21 -5.01 -1.80
N CYS A 25 5.20 -5.81 -2.19
CA CYS A 25 5.93 -6.70 -1.29
C CYS A 25 7.11 -5.95 -0.67
N TYR A 26 7.08 -5.78 0.65
CA TYR A 26 8.12 -5.05 1.36
C TYR A 26 8.31 -5.61 2.77
N ALA A 27 9.49 -5.36 3.34
CA ALA A 27 9.78 -5.61 4.74
C ALA A 27 10.68 -4.50 5.26
N TYR A 28 10.68 -4.29 6.57
CA TYR A 28 11.56 -3.31 7.20
C TYR A 28 12.14 -3.83 8.52
N ALA A 29 13.35 -3.39 8.84
CA ALA A 29 14.04 -3.76 10.08
C ALA A 29 15.08 -2.70 10.47
N ASP A 30 15.70 -2.85 11.64
CA ASP A 30 16.80 -1.99 12.10
C ASP A 30 18.16 -2.30 11.45
N SER A 31 18.23 -3.36 10.63
CA SER A 31 19.44 -3.82 9.98
C SER A 31 19.16 -4.39 8.59
N LYS A 32 20.15 -4.29 7.70
CA LYS A 32 20.04 -4.75 6.31
C LYS A 32 19.77 -6.25 6.23
N SER A 33 20.43 -7.05 7.06
CA SER A 33 20.23 -8.51 7.09
C SER A 33 18.79 -8.85 7.49
N ALA A 34 18.28 -8.26 8.57
CA ALA A 34 16.92 -8.53 9.03
C ALA A 34 15.86 -8.07 8.02
N ALA A 35 16.09 -6.94 7.32
CA ALA A 35 15.19 -6.49 6.25
C ALA A 35 15.18 -7.47 5.07
N ILE A 36 16.35 -8.03 4.69
CA ILE A 36 16.48 -9.05 3.65
C ILE A 36 15.79 -10.36 4.08
N ASP A 37 16.00 -10.81 5.31
CA ASP A 37 15.32 -12.02 5.82
C ASP A 37 13.80 -11.81 5.88
N GLY A 38 13.37 -10.62 6.26
CA GLY A 38 11.97 -10.21 6.28
C GLY A 38 11.33 -10.26 4.89
N ILE A 39 11.96 -9.66 3.86
CA ILE A 39 11.40 -9.63 2.51
C ILE A 39 11.37 -11.02 1.87
N LEU A 40 12.33 -11.90 2.18
CA LEU A 40 12.29 -13.30 1.74
C LEU A 40 11.07 -14.04 2.30
N LYS A 41 10.73 -13.80 3.57
CA LYS A 41 9.52 -14.34 4.19
C LYS A 41 8.25 -13.74 3.59
N ASP A 42 8.15 -12.41 3.52
CA ASP A 42 6.98 -11.72 2.98
C ASP A 42 6.73 -12.09 1.51
N SER A 43 7.80 -12.22 0.70
CA SER A 43 7.68 -12.62 -0.71
C SER A 43 6.99 -13.97 -0.88
N LYS A 44 7.26 -14.92 0.01
CA LYS A 44 6.63 -16.25 -0.04
C LYS A 44 5.14 -16.15 0.29
N GLU A 45 4.80 -15.50 1.41
CA GLU A 45 3.41 -15.32 1.86
C GLU A 45 2.60 -14.55 0.82
N TYR A 46 3.19 -13.48 0.25
CA TYR A 46 2.56 -12.68 -0.79
C TYR A 46 2.38 -13.45 -2.09
N CYS A 47 3.35 -14.27 -2.51
CA CYS A 47 3.19 -15.16 -3.66
C CYS A 47 2.04 -16.16 -3.48
N GLU A 48 1.92 -16.77 -2.30
CA GLU A 48 0.82 -17.70 -1.97
C GLU A 48 -0.54 -17.00 -1.99
N TRP A 49 -0.60 -15.75 -1.55
CA TRP A 49 -1.80 -14.91 -1.65
C TRP A 49 -2.14 -14.58 -3.11
N LEU A 50 -1.15 -14.10 -3.87
CA LEU A 50 -1.29 -13.70 -5.28
C LEU A 50 -1.79 -14.86 -6.17
N GLN A 51 -1.44 -16.12 -5.87
CA GLN A 51 -1.95 -17.29 -6.61
C GLN A 51 -3.48 -17.43 -6.61
N LYS A 52 -4.17 -16.80 -5.67
CA LYS A 52 -5.64 -16.79 -5.57
C LYS A 52 -6.29 -15.80 -6.52
N LEU A 53 -5.49 -14.98 -7.21
CA LEU A 53 -5.95 -13.89 -8.08
C LEU A 53 -5.79 -14.24 -9.57
N GLU A 54 -6.56 -13.53 -10.40
CA GLU A 54 -6.41 -13.56 -11.85
C GLU A 54 -5.24 -12.65 -12.26
N LEU A 55 -4.02 -13.22 -12.28
CA LEU A 55 -2.80 -12.49 -12.63
C LEU A 55 -2.41 -12.66 -14.10
N SER A 56 -1.59 -11.73 -14.61
CA SER A 56 -0.93 -11.85 -15.91
C SER A 56 -0.05 -13.12 -16.01
N PRO A 57 0.18 -13.66 -17.23
CA PRO A 57 1.08 -14.79 -17.43
C PRO A 57 2.51 -14.52 -16.95
N GLU A 58 3.00 -13.30 -17.11
CA GLU A 58 4.33 -12.88 -16.67
C GLU A 58 4.47 -13.00 -15.15
N LEU A 59 3.54 -12.41 -14.40
CA LEU A 59 3.57 -12.45 -12.93
C LEU A 59 3.36 -13.88 -12.40
N LYS A 60 2.52 -14.68 -13.07
CA LYS A 60 2.36 -16.12 -12.75
C LYS A 60 3.67 -16.89 -12.88
N LEU A 61 4.48 -16.58 -13.90
CA LEU A 61 5.78 -17.22 -14.09
C LEU A 61 6.75 -16.83 -12.97
N ILE A 62 6.82 -15.54 -12.63
CA ILE A 62 7.64 -15.01 -11.53
C ILE A 62 7.27 -15.71 -10.22
N ILE A 63 5.99 -15.69 -9.85
CA ILE A 63 5.48 -16.33 -8.63
C ILE A 63 5.82 -17.83 -8.59
N LYS A 64 5.64 -18.54 -9.71
CA LYS A 64 5.95 -19.97 -9.79
C LYS A 64 7.42 -20.25 -9.54
N GLU A 65 8.32 -19.41 -10.06
CA GLU A 65 9.77 -19.57 -9.80
C GLU A 65 10.13 -19.22 -8.35
N LEU A 66 9.62 -18.11 -7.81
CA LEU A 66 9.88 -17.71 -6.42
C LEU A 66 9.39 -18.76 -5.41
N LEU A 67 8.23 -19.38 -5.65
CA LEU A 67 7.69 -20.45 -4.80
C LEU A 67 8.48 -21.76 -4.87
N LYS A 68 9.29 -21.99 -5.91
CA LYS A 68 10.26 -23.11 -5.91
C LYS A 68 11.44 -22.88 -4.97
N GLY A 69 11.62 -21.65 -4.51
CA GLY A 69 12.69 -21.23 -3.61
C GLY A 69 13.53 -20.10 -4.20
N ILE A 70 13.70 -19.06 -3.40
CA ILE A 70 14.63 -17.97 -3.65
C ILE A 70 16.02 -18.42 -3.23
N THR A 71 16.96 -18.42 -4.16
CA THR A 71 18.35 -18.87 -3.92
C THR A 71 19.31 -17.71 -3.76
N ASP A 72 18.93 -16.53 -4.25
CA ASP A 72 19.77 -15.33 -4.20
C ASP A 72 18.92 -14.06 -4.11
N VAL A 73 19.49 -13.00 -3.55
CA VAL A 73 18.88 -11.67 -3.43
C VAL A 73 19.77 -10.66 -4.13
N ASN A 74 19.24 -10.06 -5.19
CA ASN A 74 19.94 -9.07 -5.98
C ASN A 74 19.46 -7.66 -5.62
N ILE A 75 20.32 -6.90 -4.95
CA ILE A 75 20.03 -5.51 -4.60
C ILE A 75 20.32 -4.64 -5.82
N ILE A 76 19.26 -4.18 -6.49
CA ILE A 76 19.42 -3.40 -7.73
C ILE A 76 19.66 -1.90 -7.46
N GLU A 77 19.18 -1.40 -6.34
CA GLU A 77 19.33 0.00 -5.94
C GLU A 77 19.31 0.12 -4.40
N GLU A 78 20.16 1.00 -3.85
CA GLU A 78 20.17 1.34 -2.43
C GLU A 78 20.18 2.86 -2.27
N VAL A 79 19.15 3.40 -1.62
CA VAL A 79 19.00 4.83 -1.36
C VAL A 79 19.03 5.10 0.13
N LYS A 80 19.74 6.15 0.54
CA LYS A 80 19.82 6.60 1.93
C LYS A 80 19.24 8.00 2.04
N MET A 81 18.11 8.13 2.74
CA MET A 81 17.50 9.44 2.98
C MET A 81 18.20 10.15 4.14
N LEU A 82 18.41 11.47 4.01
CA LEU A 82 18.92 12.29 5.10
C LEU A 82 17.80 12.54 6.15
N PRO A 83 18.13 12.62 7.45
CA PRO A 83 17.17 12.60 8.56
C PRO A 83 16.36 13.89 8.77
N GLU A 84 16.20 14.75 7.76
CA GLU A 84 15.62 16.10 7.96
C GLU A 84 14.08 16.15 7.89
N SER A 85 13.39 15.03 7.61
CA SER A 85 11.93 15.00 7.53
C SER A 85 11.29 14.27 8.71
N SER A 86 10.63 15.01 9.60
CA SER A 86 10.04 14.53 10.85
C SER A 86 8.80 13.63 10.73
N ASN A 87 8.40 13.21 9.51
CA ASN A 87 7.23 12.35 9.29
C ASN A 87 7.55 11.15 8.38
N ILE A 88 8.36 10.23 8.92
CA ILE A 88 9.05 9.13 8.23
C ILE A 88 8.10 8.14 7.52
N GLN A 89 6.84 8.02 7.97
CA GLN A 89 5.84 7.12 7.38
C GLN A 89 5.25 7.66 6.07
N GLU A 90 5.42 8.95 5.77
CA GLU A 90 4.80 9.61 4.60
C GLU A 90 5.77 9.76 3.41
N HIS A 91 7.04 9.38 3.58
CA HIS A 91 8.05 9.49 2.55
C HIS A 91 8.33 8.13 1.95
N SER A 92 8.52 8.07 0.63
CA SER A 92 8.89 6.82 -0.04
C SER A 92 9.75 7.12 -1.25
N THR A 93 10.94 6.54 -1.34
CA THR A 93 11.88 6.82 -2.43
C THR A 93 11.29 6.40 -3.78
N LEU A 94 11.49 7.24 -4.81
CA LEU A 94 11.27 6.85 -6.21
C LEU A 94 12.53 6.13 -6.71
N PHE A 95 12.42 4.83 -6.96
CA PHE A 95 13.53 4.03 -7.52
C PHE A 95 13.57 4.14 -9.05
N ASN A 96 14.72 3.85 -9.65
CA ASN A 96 14.88 3.86 -11.10
C ASN A 96 13.98 2.83 -11.80
N SER A 97 13.77 1.67 -11.17
CA SER A 97 12.83 0.65 -11.65
C SER A 97 11.37 1.12 -11.71
N GLU A 98 11.05 2.27 -11.11
CA GLU A 98 9.71 2.84 -11.04
C GLU A 98 9.48 3.97 -12.04
N ARG A 99 10.52 4.33 -12.80
CA ARG A 99 10.44 5.30 -13.90
C ARG A 99 10.05 4.65 -15.22
N GLU A 100 10.14 3.33 -15.28
CA GLU A 100 9.75 2.54 -16.46
C GLU A 100 8.23 2.57 -16.66
N GLU A 101 7.81 2.68 -17.92
CA GLU A 101 6.39 2.61 -18.28
C GLU A 101 5.80 1.24 -17.94
N LEU A 102 4.53 1.25 -17.52
CA LEU A 102 3.79 0.03 -17.26
C LEU A 102 3.11 -0.45 -18.54
N SER A 103 3.18 -1.76 -18.82
CA SER A 103 2.27 -2.32 -19.82
C SER A 103 0.83 -2.23 -19.30
N GLN A 104 -0.16 -2.11 -20.21
CA GLN A 104 -1.58 -2.14 -19.81
C GLN A 104 -1.93 -3.40 -19.02
N GLU A 105 -1.37 -4.55 -19.40
CA GLU A 105 -1.62 -5.83 -18.74
C GLU A 105 -1.05 -5.86 -17.32
N THR A 106 0.17 -5.35 -17.13
CA THR A 106 0.80 -5.21 -15.81
C THR A 106 0.00 -4.25 -14.94
N PHE A 107 -0.44 -3.13 -15.51
CA PHE A 107 -1.27 -2.14 -14.82
C PHE A 107 -2.61 -2.73 -14.34
N GLU A 108 -3.34 -3.42 -15.21
CA GLU A 108 -4.60 -4.08 -14.80
C GLU A 108 -4.37 -5.18 -13.76
N THR A 109 -3.22 -5.85 -13.79
CA THR A 109 -2.84 -6.81 -12.74
C THR A 109 -2.70 -6.10 -11.38
N TYR A 110 -2.05 -4.94 -11.32
CA TYR A 110 -1.94 -4.16 -10.08
C TYR A 110 -3.28 -3.60 -9.62
N LEU A 111 -4.14 -3.17 -10.53
CA LEU A 111 -5.51 -2.78 -10.17
C LEU A 111 -6.34 -3.96 -9.65
N SER A 112 -6.13 -5.16 -10.17
CA SER A 112 -6.78 -6.38 -9.66
C SER A 112 -6.35 -6.67 -8.22
N ILE A 113 -5.05 -6.52 -7.92
CA ILE A 113 -4.51 -6.63 -6.56
C ILE A 113 -5.17 -5.60 -5.63
N ILE A 114 -5.17 -4.32 -6.04
CA ILE A 114 -5.80 -3.22 -5.31
C ILE A 114 -7.30 -3.49 -5.11
N ASN A 115 -8.00 -4.06 -6.08
CA ASN A 115 -9.43 -4.36 -5.94
C ASN A 115 -9.70 -5.54 -4.98
N LYS A 116 -8.71 -6.40 -4.72
CA LYS A 116 -8.86 -7.62 -3.91
C LYS A 116 -8.58 -7.43 -2.43
N LEU A 117 -7.68 -6.51 -2.09
CA LEU A 117 -7.35 -6.19 -0.69
C LEU A 117 -8.58 -5.75 0.14
N PRO A 118 -9.53 -4.96 -0.38
CA PRO A 118 -10.75 -4.63 0.35
C PRO A 118 -11.63 -5.84 0.67
N GLU A 119 -11.63 -6.89 -0.17
CA GLU A 119 -12.41 -8.11 0.13
C GLU A 119 -11.86 -8.81 1.38
N GLU A 120 -10.53 -8.77 1.58
CA GLU A 120 -9.88 -9.32 2.76
C GLU A 120 -10.15 -8.46 4.00
N LEU A 121 -10.01 -7.15 3.87
CA LEU A 121 -10.36 -6.19 4.91
C LEU A 121 -11.81 -6.39 5.39
N MET A 122 -12.76 -6.48 4.45
CA MET A 122 -14.17 -6.66 4.78
C MET A 122 -14.40 -8.01 5.47
N ARG A 123 -13.71 -9.09 5.12
CA ARG A 123 -13.83 -10.37 5.84
C ARG A 123 -13.41 -10.28 7.30
N ILE A 124 -12.40 -9.45 7.60
CA ILE A 124 -11.90 -9.26 8.97
C ILE A 124 -12.90 -8.44 9.78
N ILE A 125 -13.45 -7.36 9.22
CA ILE A 125 -14.24 -6.38 10.00
C ILE A 125 -15.77 -6.56 9.90
N PHE A 126 -16.28 -7.39 8.99
CA PHE A 126 -17.73 -7.49 8.73
C PHE A 126 -18.56 -7.92 9.93
N GLN A 127 -17.95 -8.64 10.88
CA GLN A 127 -18.65 -9.13 12.08
C GLN A 127 -18.58 -8.14 13.26
N LEU A 128 -17.80 -7.07 13.14
CA LEU A 128 -17.58 -6.12 14.22
C LEU A 128 -18.73 -5.12 14.33
N THR A 129 -19.09 -4.81 15.56
CA THR A 129 -20.01 -3.72 15.91
C THR A 129 -19.31 -2.37 15.84
N ASN A 130 -20.09 -1.27 15.78
CA ASN A 130 -19.52 0.08 15.82
C ASN A 130 -18.73 0.35 17.12
N GLU A 131 -19.14 -0.24 18.24
CA GLU A 131 -18.42 -0.12 19.51
C GLU A 131 -17.04 -0.80 19.44
N GLU A 132 -16.96 -1.98 18.83
CA GLU A 132 -15.70 -2.69 18.62
C GLU A 132 -14.77 -1.96 17.65
N LEU A 133 -15.32 -1.33 16.61
CA LEU A 133 -14.54 -0.51 15.67
C LEU A 133 -13.90 0.71 16.37
N GLU A 134 -14.58 1.29 17.36
CA GLU A 134 -14.11 2.47 18.11
C GLU A 134 -13.25 2.11 19.32
N ARG A 135 -13.27 0.84 19.74
CA ARG A 135 -12.48 0.38 20.88
C ARG A 135 -11.00 0.40 20.52
N LYS A 136 -10.22 1.08 21.35
CA LYS A 136 -8.75 1.04 21.26
C LYS A 136 -8.24 -0.34 21.63
N GLY A 137 -7.16 -0.76 20.96
CA GLY A 137 -6.44 -1.97 21.32
C GLY A 137 -5.76 -1.87 22.69
N LEU A 138 -4.97 -2.88 23.03
CA LEU A 138 -4.12 -2.84 24.22
C LEU A 138 -3.03 -1.77 24.04
N GLU A 139 -2.47 -1.28 25.15
CA GLU A 139 -1.25 -0.43 25.13
C GLU A 139 -1.36 0.86 24.30
N GLU A 140 -2.50 1.56 24.36
CA GLU A 140 -2.74 2.82 23.64
C GLU A 140 -2.72 2.70 22.10
N GLN A 141 -2.84 1.48 21.57
CA GLN A 141 -2.99 1.26 20.12
C GLN A 141 -4.18 2.05 19.54
N GLU A 142 -4.04 2.44 18.27
CA GLU A 142 -5.12 3.04 17.48
C GLU A 142 -6.33 2.10 17.41
N SER A 143 -7.53 2.66 17.24
CA SER A 143 -8.73 1.87 17.01
C SER A 143 -8.79 1.35 15.58
N ILE A 144 -9.60 0.31 15.32
CA ILE A 144 -9.84 -0.16 13.93
C ILE A 144 -10.41 0.97 13.08
N LYS A 145 -11.26 1.84 13.65
CA LYS A 145 -11.79 3.03 12.97
C LYS A 145 -10.70 4.03 12.60
N ASP A 146 -9.68 4.22 13.43
CA ASP A 146 -8.54 5.09 13.13
C ASP A 146 -7.70 4.52 11.99
N GLU A 147 -7.44 3.21 11.99
CA GLU A 147 -6.70 2.54 10.90
C GLU A 147 -7.48 2.59 9.57
N LEU A 148 -8.80 2.37 9.59
CA LEU A 148 -9.66 2.54 8.41
C LEU A 148 -9.68 3.99 7.91
N LYS A 149 -9.61 4.96 8.82
CA LYS A 149 -9.54 6.37 8.49
C LYS A 149 -8.21 6.71 7.81
N ALA A 150 -7.10 6.24 8.36
CA ALA A 150 -5.78 6.40 7.76
C ALA A 150 -5.72 5.80 6.33
N LEU A 151 -6.37 4.65 6.13
CA LEU A 151 -6.44 3.97 4.85
C LEU A 151 -7.10 4.84 3.76
N TYR A 152 -8.34 5.30 3.95
CA TYR A 152 -9.00 6.10 2.91
C TYR A 152 -8.35 7.48 2.72
N GLN A 153 -7.81 8.07 3.79
CA GLN A 153 -7.12 9.36 3.70
C GLN A 153 -5.86 9.27 2.85
N THR A 154 -5.06 8.22 3.07
CA THR A 154 -3.86 7.97 2.27
C THR A 154 -4.20 7.78 0.79
N GLU A 155 -5.27 7.06 0.46
CA GLU A 155 -5.71 6.91 -0.93
C GLU A 155 -6.06 8.26 -1.58
N ILE A 156 -6.81 9.12 -0.86
CA ILE A 156 -7.12 10.48 -1.34
C ILE A 156 -5.83 11.27 -1.55
N ASP A 157 -4.90 11.21 -0.59
CA ASP A 157 -3.65 11.97 -0.66
C ASP A 157 -2.74 11.49 -1.79
N LEU A 158 -2.74 10.18 -2.09
CA LEU A 158 -2.08 9.63 -3.28
C LEU A 158 -2.70 10.18 -4.58
N MET A 159 -4.03 10.33 -4.65
CA MET A 159 -4.66 10.92 -5.82
C MET A 159 -4.30 12.40 -5.99
N LYS A 160 -4.15 13.15 -4.89
CA LYS A 160 -3.68 14.55 -4.93
C LYS A 160 -2.27 14.70 -5.46
N LYS A 161 -1.40 13.68 -5.36
CA LYS A 161 -0.05 13.71 -5.94
C LYS A 161 -0.05 13.85 -7.46
N PHE A 162 -1.20 13.62 -8.10
CA PHE A 162 -1.39 13.87 -9.51
C PHE A 162 -1.83 15.32 -9.85
N GLY A 163 -2.04 16.18 -8.86
CA GLY A 163 -2.41 17.59 -9.02
C GLY A 163 -3.92 17.85 -8.94
N GLU A 164 -4.28 19.13 -8.77
CA GLU A 164 -5.65 19.59 -8.52
C GLU A 164 -6.67 19.14 -9.58
N GLU A 165 -6.27 19.06 -10.85
CA GLU A 165 -7.16 18.60 -11.91
C GLU A 165 -7.59 17.15 -11.68
N VAL A 166 -6.65 16.28 -11.29
CA VAL A 166 -6.91 14.87 -11.04
C VAL A 166 -7.73 14.68 -9.76
N GLU A 167 -7.47 15.48 -8.72
CA GLU A 167 -8.31 15.53 -7.53
C GLU A 167 -9.76 15.92 -7.87
N ARG A 168 -9.97 16.97 -8.68
CA ARG A 168 -11.31 17.37 -9.13
C ARG A 168 -12.00 16.22 -9.88
N LYS A 169 -11.27 15.54 -10.78
CA LYS A 169 -11.79 14.38 -11.51
C LYS A 169 -12.13 13.21 -10.60
N PHE A 170 -11.39 12.99 -9.54
CA PHE A 170 -11.72 11.98 -8.54
C PHE A 170 -13.09 12.25 -7.89
N TYR A 171 -13.35 13.48 -7.44
CA TYR A 171 -14.65 13.85 -6.85
C TYR A 171 -15.80 13.80 -7.88
N GLU A 172 -15.55 14.17 -9.14
CA GLU A 172 -16.51 13.97 -10.24
C GLU A 172 -16.87 12.48 -10.43
N ILE A 173 -15.88 11.58 -10.39
CA ILE A 173 -16.07 10.14 -10.58
C ILE A 173 -16.90 9.52 -9.45
N ILE A 174 -16.61 9.86 -8.19
CA ILE A 174 -17.39 9.32 -7.05
C ILE A 174 -18.76 10.00 -6.90
N ASN A 175 -18.99 11.09 -7.63
CA ASN A 175 -20.21 11.90 -7.62
C ASN A 175 -20.58 12.37 -6.20
N LEU A 176 -19.57 12.88 -5.48
CA LEU A 176 -19.70 13.43 -4.13
C LEU A 176 -18.75 14.62 -3.99
N THR A 177 -19.18 15.62 -3.24
CA THR A 177 -18.29 16.64 -2.68
C THR A 177 -17.47 16.06 -1.52
N ARG A 178 -16.42 16.78 -1.10
CA ARG A 178 -15.62 16.41 0.08
C ARG A 178 -16.47 16.31 1.34
N ASP A 179 -17.37 17.28 1.56
CA ASP A 179 -18.23 17.31 2.74
C ASP A 179 -19.25 16.16 2.73
N GLU A 180 -19.80 15.81 1.57
CA GLU A 180 -20.68 14.64 1.43
C GLU A 180 -19.93 13.34 1.70
N LEU A 181 -18.71 13.18 1.18
CA LEU A 181 -17.86 12.03 1.49
C LEU A 181 -17.58 11.93 3.00
N GLU A 182 -17.26 13.04 3.65
CA GLU A 182 -17.02 13.14 5.09
C GLU A 182 -18.30 13.00 5.95
N SER A 183 -19.48 12.88 5.33
CA SER A 183 -20.74 12.57 6.02
C SER A 183 -21.08 11.07 6.03
N LEU A 184 -20.44 10.29 5.16
CA LEU A 184 -20.66 8.84 5.06
C LEU A 184 -20.10 8.09 6.27
N SER A 185 -20.55 6.86 6.49
CA SER A 185 -19.90 5.96 7.44
C SER A 185 -18.47 5.61 6.99
N ILE A 186 -17.61 5.20 7.93
CA ILE A 186 -16.19 4.93 7.62
C ILE A 186 -16.01 3.86 6.54
N LEU A 187 -16.84 2.81 6.56
CA LEU A 187 -16.79 1.73 5.57
C LEU A 187 -17.25 2.21 4.19
N GLU A 188 -18.31 3.02 4.13
CA GLU A 188 -18.76 3.62 2.88
C GLU A 188 -17.70 4.55 2.29
N ARG A 189 -16.97 5.31 3.12
CA ARG A 189 -15.84 6.14 2.67
C ARG A 189 -14.74 5.29 2.04
N VAL A 190 -14.28 4.25 2.73
CA VAL A 190 -13.24 3.34 2.21
C VAL A 190 -13.67 2.76 0.85
N VAL A 191 -14.91 2.26 0.74
CA VAL A 191 -15.43 1.70 -0.52
C VAL A 191 -15.52 2.76 -1.61
N LYS A 192 -16.03 3.96 -1.31
CA LYS A 192 -16.21 5.04 -2.29
C LYS A 192 -14.88 5.59 -2.79
N VAL A 193 -13.96 5.85 -1.88
CA VAL A 193 -12.61 6.32 -2.21
C VAL A 193 -11.90 5.29 -3.08
N ARG A 194 -11.98 4.01 -2.72
CA ARG A 194 -11.37 2.93 -3.50
C ARG A 194 -11.91 2.84 -4.92
N GLN A 195 -13.24 2.82 -5.05
CA GLN A 195 -13.90 2.77 -6.36
C GLN A 195 -13.51 3.97 -7.22
N GLY A 196 -13.48 5.16 -6.61
CA GLY A 196 -13.03 6.39 -7.25
C GLY A 196 -11.58 6.32 -7.72
N ALA A 197 -10.66 5.87 -6.85
CA ALA A 197 -9.25 5.75 -7.16
C ALA A 197 -9.01 4.76 -8.31
N ILE A 198 -9.62 3.56 -8.27
CA ILE A 198 -9.49 2.57 -9.36
C ILE A 198 -10.04 3.13 -10.68
N ALA A 199 -11.24 3.73 -10.65
CA ALA A 199 -11.86 4.27 -11.86
C ALA A 199 -11.03 5.42 -12.46
N LEU A 200 -10.51 6.31 -11.62
CA LEU A 200 -9.62 7.39 -12.02
C LEU A 200 -8.31 6.83 -12.62
N LEU A 201 -7.63 5.93 -11.93
CA LEU A 201 -6.40 5.32 -12.40
C LEU A 201 -6.60 4.66 -13.77
N ARG A 202 -7.70 3.91 -13.96
CA ARG A 202 -8.04 3.32 -15.27
C ARG A 202 -8.30 4.37 -16.34
N GLN A 203 -9.10 5.37 -16.04
CA GLN A 203 -9.52 6.39 -17.01
C GLN A 203 -8.33 7.23 -17.50
N TYR A 204 -7.38 7.53 -16.62
CA TYR A 204 -6.25 8.42 -16.90
C TYR A 204 -4.91 7.69 -17.05
N PHE A 205 -4.90 6.36 -17.10
CA PHE A 205 -3.67 5.54 -17.14
C PHE A 205 -2.63 6.05 -18.15
N SER A 206 -3.06 6.29 -19.40
CA SER A 206 -2.14 6.71 -20.48
C SER A 206 -1.48 8.06 -20.21
N GLN A 207 -2.16 8.97 -19.52
CA GLN A 207 -1.62 10.27 -19.14
C GLN A 207 -0.72 10.12 -17.91
N LEU A 208 -1.18 9.41 -16.87
CA LEU A 208 -0.47 9.28 -15.61
C LEU A 208 0.85 8.52 -15.73
N GLN A 209 0.98 7.59 -16.68
CA GLN A 209 2.21 6.81 -16.85
C GLN A 209 3.36 7.58 -17.50
N GLN A 210 3.07 8.63 -18.27
CA GLN A 210 4.08 9.38 -19.04
C GLN A 210 4.79 10.47 -18.22
N GLU A 211 4.33 10.70 -17.00
CA GLU A 211 4.74 11.84 -16.20
C GLU A 211 5.42 11.38 -14.91
N VAL A 212 6.71 11.71 -14.76
CA VAL A 212 7.31 11.83 -13.43
C VAL A 212 7.01 13.25 -12.96
N ARG A 213 6.16 13.38 -11.95
CA ARG A 213 5.76 14.68 -11.40
C ARG A 213 6.63 15.01 -10.20
N ILE A 214 7.08 16.26 -10.15
CA ILE A 214 7.69 16.82 -8.95
C ILE A 214 6.56 17.44 -8.14
N SER A 215 6.43 17.05 -6.87
CA SER A 215 5.41 17.64 -6.01
C SER A 215 5.63 19.16 -5.89
N PRO A 216 4.57 19.99 -6.01
CA PRO A 216 4.68 21.43 -5.84
C PRO A 216 5.27 21.79 -4.48
N GLU A 217 6.04 22.89 -4.43
CA GLU A 217 6.53 23.46 -3.18
C GLU A 217 5.34 23.79 -2.25
N GLY A 218 5.26 23.14 -1.09
CA GLY A 218 4.21 23.38 -0.08
C GLY A 218 3.11 22.31 0.02
N GLU A 219 3.01 21.37 -0.93
CA GLU A 219 2.04 20.25 -0.89
C GLU A 219 2.67 18.89 -0.57
N ALA A 220 3.97 18.73 -0.81
CA ALA A 220 4.72 17.62 -0.26
C ALA A 220 5.38 18.02 1.06
N ASN A 221 5.41 17.07 1.98
CA ASN A 221 6.24 17.12 3.17
C ASN A 221 7.74 17.26 2.83
N VAL A 222 8.14 17.03 1.56
CA VAL A 222 9.48 17.32 1.01
C VAL A 222 9.37 18.04 -0.34
N PRO A 223 9.80 19.31 -0.43
CA PRO A 223 9.95 19.99 -1.71
C PRO A 223 10.84 19.20 -2.67
N GLY A 224 10.42 19.04 -3.92
CA GLY A 224 11.22 18.33 -4.93
C GLY A 224 11.03 16.81 -4.98
N GLU A 225 10.11 16.25 -4.18
CA GLU A 225 9.84 14.81 -4.26
C GLU A 225 9.23 14.43 -5.61
N GLU A 226 9.81 13.40 -6.24
CA GLU A 226 9.33 12.85 -7.51
C GLU A 226 8.33 11.71 -7.30
N TRP A 227 7.31 11.70 -8.15
CA TRP A 227 6.20 10.75 -8.13
C TRP A 227 5.98 10.16 -9.53
N SER A 228 5.96 8.85 -9.62
CA SER A 228 5.54 8.10 -10.81
C SER A 228 4.28 7.29 -10.50
N LEU A 229 3.54 6.88 -11.53
CA LEU A 229 2.40 5.98 -11.36
C LEU A 229 2.80 4.68 -10.67
N LYS A 230 3.96 4.10 -11.01
CA LYS A 230 4.42 2.83 -10.44
C LYS A 230 4.76 2.97 -8.94
N LYS A 231 5.38 4.08 -8.52
CA LYS A 231 5.60 4.42 -7.10
C LYS A 231 4.26 4.57 -6.35
N ILE A 232 3.28 5.24 -6.96
CA ILE A 232 1.95 5.40 -6.35
C ILE A 232 1.27 4.05 -6.15
N LEU A 233 1.26 3.19 -7.17
CA LEU A 233 0.70 1.83 -7.06
C LEU A 233 1.43 0.99 -6.01
N ARG A 234 2.76 1.10 -5.91
CA ARG A 234 3.54 0.45 -4.84
C ARG A 234 3.04 0.90 -3.48
N ILE A 235 3.11 2.19 -3.18
CA ILE A 235 2.75 2.75 -1.87
C ILE A 235 1.31 2.40 -1.51
N PHE A 236 0.42 2.46 -2.50
CA PHE A 236 -0.98 2.09 -2.34
C PHE A 236 -1.11 0.65 -1.80
N ILE A 237 -0.47 -0.32 -2.47
CA ILE A 237 -0.53 -1.73 -2.08
C ILE A 237 0.19 -1.99 -0.75
N GLU A 238 1.37 -1.40 -0.54
CA GLU A 238 2.15 -1.53 0.70
C GLU A 238 1.34 -1.04 1.90
N HIS A 239 0.81 0.18 1.81
CA HIS A 239 0.03 0.80 2.87
C HIS A 239 -1.20 -0.03 3.21
N GLU A 240 -1.94 -0.47 2.21
CA GLU A 240 -3.14 -1.25 2.45
C GLU A 240 -2.86 -2.60 3.08
N ARG A 241 -1.83 -3.32 2.61
CA ARG A 241 -1.40 -4.58 3.24
C ARG A 241 -1.01 -4.37 4.70
N GLU A 242 -0.29 -3.28 5.00
CA GLU A 242 0.07 -2.91 6.37
C GLU A 242 -1.16 -2.70 7.24
N LYS A 243 -2.13 -1.91 6.74
CA LYS A 243 -3.36 -1.58 7.46
C LYS A 243 -4.23 -2.81 7.68
N ILE A 244 -4.36 -3.70 6.69
CA ILE A 244 -5.09 -4.97 6.83
C ILE A 244 -4.45 -5.83 7.92
N LYS A 245 -3.11 -5.95 7.92
CA LYS A 245 -2.39 -6.70 8.95
C LYS A 245 -2.61 -6.11 10.35
N LYS A 246 -2.46 -4.79 10.51
CA LYS A 246 -2.72 -4.10 11.78
C LYS A 246 -4.15 -4.29 12.27
N ILE A 247 -5.13 -4.16 11.37
CA ILE A 247 -6.54 -4.38 11.70
C ILE A 247 -6.78 -5.83 12.13
N ALA A 248 -6.18 -6.82 11.46
CA ALA A 248 -6.26 -8.22 11.89
C ALA A 248 -5.68 -8.42 13.29
N GLU A 249 -4.50 -7.84 13.58
CA GLU A 249 -3.87 -7.90 14.90
C GLU A 249 -4.73 -7.24 15.99
N LEU A 250 -5.40 -6.12 15.68
CA LEU A 250 -6.35 -5.46 16.57
C LEU A 250 -7.58 -6.33 16.85
N VAL A 251 -8.15 -6.96 15.81
CA VAL A 251 -9.29 -7.88 15.97
C VAL A 251 -8.92 -9.06 16.87
N ASP A 252 -7.79 -9.72 16.62
CA ASP A 252 -7.28 -10.82 17.46
C ASP A 252 -7.11 -10.39 18.93
N SER A 253 -6.65 -9.15 19.16
CA SER A 253 -6.46 -8.58 20.50
C SER A 253 -7.79 -8.32 21.22
N LEU A 254 -8.80 -7.85 20.50
CA LEU A 254 -10.15 -7.63 21.02
C LEU A 254 -10.84 -8.94 21.39
N GLU A 255 -10.72 -9.97 20.54
CA GLU A 255 -11.28 -11.31 20.80
C GLU A 255 -10.69 -11.91 22.09
N ARG A 256 -9.36 -11.89 22.25
CA ARG A 256 -8.69 -12.37 23.47
C ARG A 256 -9.10 -11.58 24.71
N SER A 257 -9.31 -10.27 24.58
CA SER A 257 -9.76 -9.42 25.68
C SER A 257 -11.19 -9.75 26.13
N ASN A 258 -12.06 -10.12 25.18
CA ASN A 258 -13.44 -10.51 25.49
C ASN A 258 -13.51 -11.90 26.13
N GLU A 259 -12.66 -12.84 25.71
CA GLU A 259 -12.52 -14.14 26.37
C GLU A 259 -12.08 -14.01 27.84
N GLN A 260 -11.17 -13.10 28.15
CA GLN A 260 -10.72 -12.86 29.53
C GLN A 260 -11.79 -12.23 30.43
N LEU A 261 -12.73 -11.45 29.88
CA LEU A 261 -13.82 -10.85 30.64
C LEU A 261 -14.95 -11.83 30.94
N THR A 262 -15.03 -12.93 30.20
CA THR A 262 -16.10 -13.94 30.32
C THR A 262 -15.68 -15.19 31.10
N ALA A 263 -14.38 -15.35 31.38
CA ALA A 263 -13.79 -16.42 32.20
C ALA A 263 -13.76 -16.07 33.69
#